data_AF-A0A292R8S3-F1
#
_entry.id   AF-A0A292R8S3-F1
#
_cell.length_a   1.000
_cell.length_b   1.000
_cell.length_c   1.000
_cell.angle_alpha   90.00
_cell.angle_beta   90.00
_cell.angle_gamma   90.00
#
_symmetry.space_group_name_H-M   'P 1'
#
loop_
_entity.id
_entity.type
_entity.pdbx_description
1 polymer ?
#
loop_
_entity_poly.entity_id
_entity_poly.type
_entity_poly.pdbx_seq_one_letter_code
_entity_poly.pdbx_strand_id
1 'polypeptide(L)'
;MRIQNIQTNNYLSQKRYQNINNSQPSFQHLVIVSKRDWQKDILKAVLHNRELKKFENYLKKRHSVLELHLSSHDWTRESGYNNLSITCTYDRHSKIEGLEEVIIPSTPKERLLNNLKKFRAKDIIRRIEAREHIEISKIEKHIKELENPEKTGFISKIIGLFS
;
A
#
# COMPACT_ATOMS: atom_id res chain seq x y z
N MET A 1 21.39 36.43 -25.45
CA MET A 1 20.28 35.51 -25.09
C MET A 1 19.81 35.86 -23.68
N ARG A 2 18.58 36.36 -23.52
CA ARG A 2 18.03 36.77 -22.20
C ARG A 2 17.33 35.58 -21.58
N ILE A 3 17.79 35.15 -20.40
CA ILE A 3 17.14 34.13 -19.58
C ILE A 3 15.95 34.81 -18.89
N GLN A 4 14.74 34.38 -19.21
CA GLN A 4 13.53 34.82 -18.53
C GLN A 4 13.49 34.17 -17.13
N ASN A 5 13.38 35.01 -16.10
CA ASN A 5 13.07 34.57 -14.75
C ASN A 5 11.66 33.97 -14.73
N ILE A 6 11.55 32.67 -14.43
CA ILE A 6 10.28 32.05 -14.10
C ILE A 6 9.89 32.55 -12.71
N GLN A 7 8.94 33.49 -12.66
CA GLN A 7 8.29 33.88 -11.42
C GLN A 7 7.53 32.65 -10.88
N THR A 8 8.04 32.07 -9.80
CA THR A 8 7.37 31.04 -9.02
C THR A 8 6.17 31.67 -8.32
N ASN A 9 4.97 31.43 -8.86
CA ASN A 9 3.70 31.78 -8.23
C ASN A 9 3.48 30.97 -6.93
N ASN A 10 4.18 31.36 -5.85
CA ASN A 10 4.06 30.79 -4.51
C ASN A 10 2.92 31.41 -3.66
N TYR A 11 2.00 32.13 -4.28
CA TYR A 11 0.94 32.83 -3.55
C TYR A 11 -0.25 31.93 -3.12
N LEU A 12 -0.43 30.76 -3.74
CA LEU A 12 -1.52 29.83 -3.38
C LEU A 12 -1.13 28.81 -2.30
N SER A 13 0.17 28.58 -2.09
CA SER A 13 0.68 27.66 -1.08
C SER A 13 0.73 28.28 0.32
N GLN A 14 1.01 29.58 0.46
CA GLN A 14 1.18 30.21 1.77
C GLN A 14 -0.14 30.47 2.53
N LYS A 15 -1.25 30.80 1.85
CA LYS A 15 -2.53 31.10 2.53
C LYS A 15 -3.21 29.89 3.17
N ARG A 16 -2.86 28.65 2.81
CA ARG A 16 -3.44 27.44 3.43
C ARG A 16 -2.79 27.04 4.75
N TYR A 17 -1.58 27.54 5.06
CA TYR A 17 -0.84 27.14 6.26
C TYR A 17 -1.05 28.06 7.47
N GLN A 18 -1.68 29.23 7.31
CA GLN A 18 -1.86 30.19 8.40
C GLN A 18 -3.13 29.98 9.25
N ASN A 19 -4.02 29.05 8.89
CA ASN A 19 -5.24 28.75 9.65
C ASN A 19 -5.23 27.37 10.35
N ILE A 20 -4.06 26.80 10.61
CA ILE A 20 -3.97 25.56 11.40
C ILE A 20 -3.88 25.95 12.88
N ASN A 21 -5.03 26.24 13.48
CA ASN A 21 -5.20 26.21 14.92
C ASN A 21 -4.72 24.85 15.43
N ASN A 22 -3.62 24.80 16.20
CA ASN A 22 -3.17 23.80 17.19
C ASN A 22 -3.83 22.40 17.23
N SER A 23 -4.09 21.78 16.09
CA SER A 23 -4.38 20.37 15.95
C SER A 23 -3.24 19.77 15.16
N GLN A 24 -2.48 18.87 15.79
CA GLN A 24 -1.57 18.00 15.06
C GLN A 24 -2.28 17.50 13.79
N PRO A 25 -1.63 17.51 12.61
CA PRO A 25 -2.24 16.96 11.41
C PRO A 25 -2.60 15.50 11.70
N SER A 26 -3.89 15.21 11.82
CA SER A 26 -4.37 13.86 12.02
C SER A 26 -4.16 13.11 10.71
N PHE A 27 -3.02 12.44 10.56
CA PHE A 27 -2.78 11.56 9.43
C PHE A 27 -3.89 10.50 9.42
N GLN A 28 -4.69 10.50 8.37
CA GLN A 28 -5.67 9.45 8.15
C GLN A 28 -4.88 8.17 7.81
N HIS A 29 -5.01 7.15 8.65
CA HIS A 29 -4.33 5.87 8.45
C HIS A 29 -5.12 4.92 7.54
N LEU A 30 -6.36 5.26 7.21
CA LEU A 30 -7.17 4.63 6.19
C LEU A 30 -7.56 5.68 5.14
N VAL A 31 -7.23 5.40 3.89
CA VAL A 31 -7.60 6.19 2.72
C VAL A 31 -8.45 5.32 1.81
N ILE A 32 -9.63 5.82 1.41
CA ILE A 32 -10.44 5.18 0.37
C ILE A 32 -10.16 5.91 -0.94
N VAL A 33 -9.42 5.26 -1.83
CA VAL A 33 -9.04 5.84 -3.12
C VAL A 33 -10.26 5.89 -4.03
N SER A 34 -10.42 7.02 -4.73
CA SER A 34 -11.56 7.29 -5.61
C SER A 34 -12.91 7.01 -4.95
N LYS A 35 -13.07 7.42 -3.67
CA LYS A 35 -14.26 7.14 -2.83
C LYS A 35 -15.61 7.38 -3.51
N ARG A 36 -15.69 8.33 -4.45
CA ARG A 36 -16.91 8.66 -5.21
C ARG A 36 -17.37 7.53 -6.14
N ASP A 37 -16.43 6.70 -6.58
CA ASP A 37 -16.67 5.62 -7.55
C ASP A 37 -17.03 4.30 -6.83
N TRP A 38 -17.00 4.29 -5.50
CA TRP A 38 -17.41 3.13 -4.71
C TRP A 38 -18.93 3.00 -4.66
N GLN A 39 -19.41 1.78 -4.89
CA GLN A 39 -20.82 1.46 -4.63
C GLN A 39 -21.14 1.63 -3.14
N LYS A 40 -22.26 2.29 -2.82
CA LYS A 40 -22.61 2.76 -1.46
C LYS A 40 -22.59 1.65 -0.40
N ASP A 41 -23.11 0.48 -0.73
CA ASP A 41 -23.18 -0.66 0.17
C ASP A 41 -21.82 -1.33 0.41
N ILE A 42 -20.98 -1.41 -0.62
CA ILE A 42 -19.59 -1.87 -0.48
C ILE A 42 -18.80 -0.89 0.40
N LEU A 43 -18.91 0.42 0.13
CA LEU A 43 -18.25 1.45 0.92
C LEU A 43 -18.70 1.40 2.39
N LYS A 44 -20.00 1.24 2.64
CA LYS A 44 -20.54 1.07 3.99
C LYS A 44 -19.97 -0.18 4.65
N ALA A 45 -19.92 -1.31 3.94
CA ALA A 45 -19.37 -2.56 4.48
C ALA A 45 -17.89 -2.41 4.85
N VAL A 46 -17.08 -1.75 4.02
CA VAL A 46 -15.66 -1.48 4.28
C VAL A 46 -15.46 -0.58 5.50
N LEU A 47 -16.17 0.56 5.55
CA LEU A 47 -16.01 1.54 6.64
C LEU A 47 -16.41 0.99 8.02
N HIS A 48 -17.29 -0.01 8.07
CA HIS A 48 -17.74 -0.63 9.32
C HIS A 48 -17.09 -2.00 9.57
N ASN A 49 -16.11 -2.42 8.77
CA ASN A 49 -15.46 -3.72 8.92
C ASN A 49 -14.41 -3.67 10.05
N ARG A 50 -14.71 -4.38 11.16
CA ARG A 50 -13.82 -4.46 12.33
C ARG A 50 -12.45 -5.07 12.02
N GLU A 51 -12.38 -6.00 11.07
CA GLU A 51 -11.12 -6.63 10.69
C GLU A 51 -10.27 -5.69 9.83
N LEU A 52 -10.85 -4.92 8.91
CA LEU A 52 -10.11 -3.84 8.22
C LEU A 52 -9.60 -2.80 9.22
N LYS A 53 -10.37 -2.46 10.27
CA LYS A 53 -9.90 -1.56 11.32
C LYS A 53 -8.71 -2.12 12.11
N LYS A 54 -8.70 -3.44 12.37
CA LYS A 54 -7.53 -4.11 12.99
C LYS A 54 -6.31 -4.02 12.08
N PHE A 55 -6.49 -4.21 10.78
CA PHE A 55 -5.41 -4.13 9.82
C PHE A 55 -4.85 -2.69 9.68
N GLU A 56 -5.73 -1.68 9.61
CA GLU A 56 -5.35 -0.26 9.68
C GLU A 56 -4.51 0.03 10.94
N ASN A 57 -4.95 -0.44 12.11
CA ASN A 57 -4.23 -0.23 13.37
C ASN A 57 -2.86 -0.91 13.40
N TYR A 58 -2.73 -2.08 12.78
CA TYR A 58 -1.44 -2.76 12.63
C TYR A 58 -0.48 -1.93 11.76
N LEU A 59 -0.94 -1.42 10.62
CA LEU A 59 -0.15 -0.56 9.73
C LEU A 59 0.20 0.79 10.37
N LYS A 60 -0.73 1.37 11.14
CA LYS A 60 -0.49 2.60 11.92
C LYS A 60 0.69 2.48 12.87
N LYS A 61 0.81 1.35 13.58
CA LYS A 61 1.95 1.08 14.48
C LYS A 61 3.28 0.99 13.73
N ARG A 62 3.24 0.75 12.42
CA ARG A 62 4.37 0.69 11.50
C ARG A 62 4.50 1.95 10.65
N HIS A 63 3.92 3.07 11.10
CA HIS A 63 3.94 4.36 10.41
C HIS A 63 3.47 4.30 8.94
N SER A 64 2.55 3.36 8.66
CA SER A 64 2.06 3.08 7.32
C SER A 64 0.58 3.45 7.19
N VAL A 65 0.18 3.84 5.98
CA VAL A 65 -1.19 4.19 5.61
C VAL A 65 -1.78 3.03 4.83
N LEU A 66 -3.03 2.69 5.11
CA LEU A 66 -3.82 1.73 4.36
C LEU A 66 -4.64 2.46 3.28
N GLU A 67 -4.27 2.29 2.02
CA GLU A 67 -5.02 2.79 0.87
C GLU A 67 -5.88 1.66 0.30
N LEU A 68 -7.21 1.79 0.32
CA LEU A 68 -8.13 0.81 -0.25
C LEU A 68 -8.58 1.23 -1.65
N HIS A 69 -8.57 0.28 -2.57
CA HIS A 69 -8.98 0.45 -3.95
C HIS A 69 -10.12 -0.52 -4.29
N LEU A 70 -11.09 -0.05 -5.07
CA LEU A 70 -12.14 -0.87 -5.66
C LEU A 70 -11.92 -0.88 -7.18
N SER A 71 -11.70 -2.07 -7.73
CA SER A 71 -11.49 -2.24 -9.16
C SER A 71 -12.62 -3.04 -9.78
N SER A 72 -13.08 -2.59 -10.95
CA SER A 72 -14.01 -3.31 -11.81
C SER A 72 -13.22 -4.05 -12.88
N HIS A 73 -13.53 -5.33 -13.09
CA HIS A 73 -12.80 -6.20 -14.02
C HIS A 73 -13.59 -6.54 -15.28
N ASP A 74 -14.78 -5.98 -15.44
CA ASP A 74 -15.59 -6.20 -16.63
C ASP A 74 -15.16 -5.25 -17.74
N TRP A 75 -14.76 -5.82 -18.87
CA TRP A 75 -14.25 -5.09 -20.03
C TRP A 75 -15.36 -4.61 -20.97
N THR A 76 -16.63 -4.95 -20.71
CA THR A 76 -17.76 -4.64 -21.59
C THR A 76 -18.84 -3.82 -20.88
N ARG A 77 -19.30 -2.76 -21.56
CA ARG A 77 -20.33 -1.82 -21.05
C ARG A 77 -21.71 -2.46 -20.84
N GLU A 78 -21.95 -3.64 -21.41
CA GLU A 78 -23.27 -4.29 -21.43
C GLU A 78 -23.52 -5.26 -20.28
N SER A 79 -22.48 -5.78 -19.62
CA SER A 79 -22.62 -6.63 -18.44
C SER A 79 -22.36 -5.79 -17.19
N GLY A 80 -23.41 -5.20 -16.64
CA GLY A 80 -23.30 -4.31 -15.49
C GLY A 80 -22.44 -4.90 -14.36
N TYR A 81 -21.36 -4.22 -13.98
CA TYR A 81 -20.46 -4.49 -12.82
C TYR A 81 -20.57 -5.91 -12.22
N ASN A 82 -20.23 -6.93 -13.00
CA ASN A 82 -20.35 -8.32 -12.61
C ASN A 82 -19.20 -8.79 -11.73
N ASN A 83 -17.99 -8.24 -11.84
CA ASN A 83 -16.86 -8.66 -11.02
C ASN A 83 -16.04 -7.48 -10.46
N LEU A 84 -15.95 -7.44 -9.14
CA LEU A 84 -15.26 -6.41 -8.38
C LEU A 84 -14.16 -7.04 -7.51
N SER A 85 -13.06 -6.33 -7.31
CA SER A 85 -12.04 -6.68 -6.31
C SER A 85 -11.79 -5.54 -5.34
N ILE A 86 -11.38 -5.88 -4.13
CA ILE A 86 -10.82 -4.90 -3.19
C ILE A 86 -9.35 -5.23 -3.01
N THR A 87 -8.49 -4.30 -3.43
CA THR A 87 -7.06 -4.36 -3.16
C THR A 87 -6.69 -3.26 -2.18
N CYS A 88 -5.49 -3.35 -1.63
CA CYS A 88 -4.92 -2.28 -0.84
C CYS A 88 -3.47 -2.02 -1.21
N THR A 89 -3.07 -0.76 -1.10
CA THR A 89 -1.68 -0.35 -1.10
C THR A 89 -1.30 0.13 0.30
N TYR A 90 -0.12 -0.26 0.75
CA TYR A 90 0.44 0.20 2.03
C TYR A 90 1.95 0.45 1.89
N ASP A 91 2.58 0.95 2.94
CA ASP A 91 4.03 1.09 3.06
C ASP A 91 4.66 2.07 2.04
N ARG A 92 3.91 3.13 1.70
CA ARG A 92 4.44 4.21 0.85
C ARG A 92 5.61 4.99 1.46
N HIS A 93 5.85 4.83 2.76
CA HIS A 93 6.99 5.46 3.45
C HIS A 93 8.31 4.77 3.12
N SER A 94 8.32 3.43 2.99
CA SER A 94 9.52 2.67 2.63
C SER A 94 9.68 2.52 1.12
N LYS A 95 8.57 2.40 0.38
CA LYS A 95 8.56 2.22 -1.07
C LYS A 95 7.58 3.21 -1.68
N ILE A 96 8.02 4.15 -2.51
CA ILE A 96 7.16 5.20 -3.07
C ILE A 96 5.91 4.61 -3.76
N GLU A 97 6.07 3.52 -4.50
CA GLU A 97 4.98 2.82 -5.18
C GLU A 97 4.01 2.10 -4.22
N GLY A 98 4.48 1.83 -2.99
CA GLY A 98 3.80 1.03 -1.99
C GLY A 98 3.86 -0.47 -2.30
N LEU A 99 3.32 -1.26 -1.38
CA LEU A 99 3.12 -2.69 -1.52
C LEU A 99 1.64 -2.96 -1.73
N GLU A 100 1.30 -3.67 -2.81
CA GLU A 100 -0.07 -4.04 -3.11
C GLU A 100 -0.42 -5.42 -2.53
N GLU A 101 -1.61 -5.51 -1.95
CA GLU A 101 -2.21 -6.76 -1.50
C GLU A 101 -3.66 -6.88 -1.95
N VAL A 102 -4.08 -8.10 -2.26
CA VAL A 102 -5.48 -8.41 -2.54
C VAL A 102 -6.19 -8.69 -1.21
N ILE A 103 -7.17 -7.86 -0.86
CA ILE A 103 -8.06 -8.11 0.28
C ILE A 103 -9.15 -9.11 -0.14
N ILE A 104 -9.82 -8.82 -1.25
CA ILE A 104 -10.85 -9.67 -1.86
C ILE A 104 -10.55 -9.78 -3.36
N PRO A 105 -10.37 -11.00 -3.90
CA PRO A 105 -10.14 -11.18 -5.33
C PRO A 105 -11.39 -10.81 -6.14
N SER A 106 -11.18 -10.65 -7.46
CA SER A 106 -12.25 -10.35 -8.42
C SER A 106 -13.40 -11.35 -8.30
N THR A 107 -14.59 -10.86 -7.96
CA THR A 107 -15.75 -11.70 -7.68
C THR A 107 -17.06 -10.92 -7.80
N PRO A 108 -18.22 -11.58 -7.97
CA PRO A 108 -19.49 -10.88 -7.98
C PRO A 108 -19.76 -10.13 -6.70
N LYS A 109 -20.44 -8.99 -6.83
CA LYS A 109 -20.73 -8.07 -5.72
C LYS A 109 -21.25 -8.76 -4.45
N GLU A 110 -22.23 -9.65 -4.59
CA GLU A 110 -22.79 -10.38 -3.45
C GLU A 110 -21.75 -11.26 -2.75
N ARG A 111 -20.91 -11.92 -3.55
CA ARG A 111 -19.81 -12.74 -3.06
C ARG A 111 -18.71 -11.88 -2.44
N LEU A 112 -18.43 -10.70 -2.98
CA LEU A 112 -17.52 -9.72 -2.41
C LEU A 112 -17.97 -9.30 -1.01
N LEU A 113 -19.24 -8.92 -0.85
CA LEU A 113 -19.81 -8.54 0.44
C LEU A 113 -19.75 -9.71 1.45
N ASN A 114 -20.01 -10.93 1.00
CA ASN A 114 -19.87 -12.12 1.85
C ASN A 114 -18.41 -12.42 2.22
N ASN A 115 -17.47 -12.24 1.30
CA ASN A 115 -16.05 -12.40 1.55
C ASN A 115 -15.53 -11.33 2.52
N LEU A 116 -16.03 -10.08 2.44
CA LEU A 116 -15.73 -9.03 3.42
C LEU A 116 -16.14 -9.42 4.85
N LYS A 117 -17.27 -10.10 5.03
CA LYS A 117 -17.69 -10.62 6.35
C LYS A 117 -16.74 -11.71 6.88
N LYS A 118 -16.17 -12.50 5.97
CA LYS A 118 -15.25 -13.60 6.26
C LYS A 118 -13.79 -13.17 6.37
N PHE A 119 -13.45 -11.98 5.87
CA PHE A 119 -12.11 -11.40 5.96
C PHE A 119 -11.61 -11.42 7.41
N ARG A 120 -10.32 -11.75 7.58
CA ARG A 120 -9.63 -11.73 8.86
C ARG A 120 -8.29 -11.03 8.69
N ALA A 121 -8.04 -10.02 9.51
CA ALA A 121 -6.82 -9.21 9.44
C ALA A 121 -5.55 -10.05 9.67
N LYS A 122 -5.64 -11.06 10.54
CA LYS A 122 -4.52 -11.95 10.87
C LYS A 122 -3.93 -12.64 9.64
N ASP A 123 -4.75 -12.93 8.63
CA ASP A 123 -4.31 -13.72 7.48
C ASP A 123 -3.43 -12.89 6.54
N ILE A 124 -3.76 -11.61 6.34
CA ILE A 124 -2.93 -10.68 5.57
C ILE A 124 -1.69 -10.25 6.37
N ILE A 125 -1.84 -9.96 7.66
CA ILE A 125 -0.71 -9.60 8.54
C ILE A 125 0.34 -10.70 8.52
N ARG A 126 -0.06 -11.96 8.68
CA ARG A 126 0.86 -13.11 8.62
C ARG A 126 1.60 -13.19 7.29
N ARG A 127 0.96 -12.87 6.16
CA ARG A 127 1.64 -12.84 4.85
C ARG A 127 2.66 -11.72 4.77
N ILE A 128 2.35 -10.54 5.32
CA ILE A 128 3.29 -9.40 5.37
C ILE A 128 4.52 -9.79 6.19
N GLU A 129 4.32 -10.27 7.41
CA GLU A 129 5.41 -10.66 8.31
C GLU A 129 6.27 -11.79 7.74
N ALA A 130 5.65 -12.77 7.07
CA ALA A 130 6.39 -13.85 6.41
C ALA A 130 7.29 -13.33 5.27
N ARG A 131 6.82 -12.36 4.48
CA ARG A 131 7.65 -11.75 3.41
C ARG A 131 8.79 -10.94 4.00
N GLU A 132 8.54 -10.16 5.04
CA GLU A 132 9.57 -9.40 5.74
C GLU A 132 10.65 -10.33 6.31
N HIS A 133 10.25 -11.44 6.93
CA HIS A 133 11.20 -12.44 7.43
C HIS A 133 12.10 -13.00 6.33
N ILE A 134 11.54 -13.31 5.15
CA ILE A 134 12.33 -13.79 4.01
C ILE A 134 13.35 -12.74 3.56
N GLU A 135 12.96 -11.47 3.48
CA GLU A 135 13.85 -10.38 3.09
C GLU A 135 14.96 -10.15 4.12
N ILE A 136 14.64 -10.18 5.42
CA ILE A 136 15.63 -10.07 6.49
C ILE A 136 16.64 -11.23 6.40
N SER A 137 16.18 -12.47 6.25
CA SER A 137 17.08 -13.62 6.12
C SER A 137 18.00 -13.53 4.90
N LYS A 138 17.52 -12.95 3.79
CA LYS A 138 18.38 -12.66 2.62
C LYS A 138 19.44 -11.62 2.99
N ILE A 139 19.07 -10.52 3.62
CA ILE A 139 20.01 -9.46 4.01
C ILE A 139 21.07 -9.99 4.97
N GLU A 140 20.68 -10.75 6.00
CA GLU A 140 21.60 -11.37 6.96
C GLU A 140 22.59 -12.31 6.28
N LYS A 141 22.14 -13.07 5.28
CA LYS A 141 23.03 -13.93 4.48
C LYS A 141 24.06 -13.09 3.72
N HIS A 142 23.64 -12.01 3.06
CA HIS A 142 24.57 -11.12 2.34
C HIS A 142 25.57 -10.45 3.29
N ILE A 143 25.14 -10.02 4.47
CA ILE A 143 26.04 -9.46 5.49
C ILE A 143 27.12 -10.48 5.88
N LYS A 144 26.74 -11.74 6.14
CA LYS A 144 27.71 -12.81 6.45
C LYS A 144 28.68 -13.09 5.30
N GLU A 145 28.19 -13.02 4.06
CA GLU A 145 29.04 -13.16 2.87
C GLU A 145 30.06 -12.02 2.76
N LEU A 146 29.66 -10.78 3.11
CA LEU A 146 30.53 -9.61 3.13
C LEU A 146 31.51 -9.59 4.31
N GLU A 147 31.14 -10.13 5.47
CA GLU A 147 32.01 -10.22 6.65
C GLU A 147 33.12 -11.28 6.50
N ASN A 148 32.88 -12.33 5.69
CA ASN A 148 33.85 -13.41 5.46
C ASN A 148 33.96 -13.78 3.97
N PRO A 149 34.39 -12.85 3.10
CA PRO A 149 34.28 -12.99 1.65
C PRO A 149 35.15 -14.13 1.08
N GLU A 150 36.25 -14.48 1.76
CA GLU A 150 37.15 -15.58 1.39
C GLU A 150 36.53 -16.96 1.69
N LYS A 151 35.76 -17.10 2.78
CA LYS A 151 35.13 -18.37 3.18
C LYS A 151 33.83 -18.65 2.43
N THR A 152 33.19 -17.61 1.92
CA THR A 152 31.88 -17.72 1.25
C THR A 152 31.97 -17.78 -0.27
N GLY A 153 33.18 -17.69 -0.84
CA GLY A 153 33.37 -17.64 -2.29
C GLY A 153 32.74 -16.40 -2.93
N PHE A 154 32.53 -15.33 -2.15
CA PHE A 154 31.89 -14.11 -2.64
C PHE A 154 32.77 -13.41 -3.70
N ILE A 155 34.09 -13.41 -3.49
CA ILE A 155 35.07 -12.83 -4.43
C ILE A 155 35.04 -13.55 -5.78
N SER A 156 34.95 -14.89 -5.80
CA SER A 156 34.92 -15.65 -7.06
C SER A 156 33.60 -15.46 -7.83
N LYS A 157 32.47 -15.27 -7.13
CA LYS A 157 31.20 -14.89 -7.76
C LYS A 157 31.24 -13.54 -8.46
N ILE A 158 31.90 -12.55 -7.86
CA ILE A 158 32.05 -11.22 -8.47
C ILE A 158 32.94 -11.31 -9.71
N ILE A 159 34.08 -11.99 -9.62
CA ILE A 159 35.00 -12.14 -10.76
C ILE A 159 34.31 -12.81 -11.96
N GLY A 160 33.50 -13.84 -11.72
CA GLY A 160 32.73 -14.52 -12.76
C GLY A 160 31.60 -13.70 -13.41
N LEU A 161 31.18 -12.57 -12.82
CA LEU A 161 30.20 -11.65 -13.43
C LEU A 161 30.85 -10.65 -14.40
N PHE A 162 32.17 -10.46 -14.31
CA PHE A 162 32.95 -9.57 -15.18
C PHE A 162 33.81 -10.32 -16.22
N SER A 163 33.65 -11.64 -16.30
CA SER A 163 34.28 -12.52 -17.30
C SER A 163 33.31 -12.83 -18.42
#